data_AF-X1TAZ6-F1
#
_entry.id   AF-X1TAZ6-F1
#
_cell.length_a   1.000
_cell.length_b   1.000
_cell.length_c   1.000
_cell.angle_alpha   90.00
_cell.angle_beta   90.00
_cell.angle_gamma   90.00
#
_symmetry.space_group_name_H-M   'P 1'
#
loop_
_entity.id
_entity.type
_entity.pdbx_description
1 polymer ?
#
loop_
_entity_poly.entity_id
_entity_poly.type
_entity_poly.pdbx_seq_one_letter_code
_entity_poly.pdbx_strand_id
1 'polypeptide(L)'
;VYYSGETVGWSDCGCGVGFDSGVVLDPFCGRGTVGKVAKQLGLHYILFDAKPEYCELARLYIGGQKHKLIKYQQKLEGIET
;
A
#
# COMPACT_ATOMS: atom_id res chain seq x y z
N VAL A 1 -1.90 -11.98 24.76
CA VAL A 1 -0.44 -11.78 24.87
C VAL A 1 -0.10 -10.59 24.00
N TYR A 2 0.25 -9.45 24.60
CA TYR A 2 0.71 -8.28 23.85
C TYR A 2 2.23 -8.37 23.74
N TYR A 3 2.75 -8.28 22.51
CA TYR A 3 4.19 -8.18 22.26
C TYR A 3 4.60 -6.70 22.38
N SER A 4 5.55 -6.39 23.25
CA SER A 4 6.29 -5.12 23.24
C SER A 4 7.65 -5.36 22.59
N GLY A 5 7.91 -4.67 21.48
CA GLY A 5 9.22 -4.65 20.83
C GLY A 5 9.87 -3.28 21.00
N GLU A 6 11.16 -3.26 21.27
CA GLU A 6 11.99 -2.05 21.24
C GLU A 6 12.98 -2.15 20.09
N THR A 7 13.16 -1.05 19.34
CA THR A 7 14.15 -0.96 18.27
C THR A 7 15.54 -0.75 18.86
N VAL A 8 16.41 -1.76 18.76
CA VAL A 8 17.82 -1.71 19.16
C VAL A 8 18.74 -1.47 17.96
N GLY A 9 19.77 -0.65 18.15
CA GLY A 9 20.84 -0.43 17.15
C GLY A 9 20.55 0.57 16.04
N TRP A 10 19.43 1.28 16.11
CA TRP A 10 19.14 2.39 15.19
C TRP A 10 19.90 3.64 15.66
N SER A 11 20.66 4.26 14.76
CA SER A 11 21.29 5.57 14.97
C SER A 11 20.91 6.53 13.85
N ASP A 12 21.14 7.82 14.05
CA ASP A 12 21.02 8.81 12.98
C ASP A 12 22.28 8.85 12.09
N CYS A 13 22.19 9.58 10.98
CA CYS A 13 23.30 9.88 10.05
C CYS A 13 24.27 10.95 10.59
N GLY A 14 23.99 11.59 11.74
CA GLY A 14 24.69 12.80 12.21
C GLY A 14 24.49 14.05 11.34
N CYS A 15 23.66 13.98 10.30
CA CYS A 15 23.56 15.01 9.26
C CYS A 15 22.58 16.16 9.58
N GLY A 16 21.92 16.14 10.74
CA GLY A 16 21.00 17.20 11.19
C GLY A 16 19.71 17.31 10.37
N VAL A 17 19.48 16.36 9.46
CA VAL A 17 18.25 16.26 8.67
C VAL A 17 17.29 15.35 9.45
N GLY A 18 16.06 15.78 9.66
CA GLY A 18 15.06 14.99 10.39
C GLY A 18 14.75 13.64 9.73
N PHE A 19 14.00 12.80 10.42
CA PHE A 19 13.57 11.50 9.89
C PHE A 19 12.28 11.65 9.08
N ASP A 20 12.23 10.99 7.93
CA ASP A 20 11.01 10.76 7.17
C ASP A 20 10.57 9.29 7.30
N SER A 21 9.31 9.02 7.02
CA SER A 21 8.76 7.68 7.05
C SER A 21 9.44 6.78 6.00
N GLY A 22 9.61 5.49 6.33
CA GLY A 22 10.17 4.53 5.39
C GLY A 22 9.30 4.35 4.13
N VAL A 23 9.92 3.93 3.03
CA VAL A 23 9.24 3.60 1.77
C VAL A 23 9.05 2.08 1.66
N VAL A 24 7.81 1.63 1.55
CA VAL A 24 7.48 0.22 1.31
C VAL A 24 7.52 -0.09 -0.18
N LEU A 25 8.28 -1.11 -0.59
CA LEU A 25 8.26 -1.63 -1.95
C LEU A 25 7.50 -2.96 -1.99
N ASP A 26 6.49 -3.05 -2.87
CA ASP A 26 5.81 -4.30 -3.19
C ASP A 26 5.76 -4.48 -4.73
N PRO A 27 6.58 -5.39 -5.29
CA PRO A 27 6.63 -5.60 -6.73
C PRO A 27 5.48 -6.47 -7.29
N PHE A 28 4.61 -7.02 -6.43
CA PHE A 28 3.50 -7.89 -6.81
C PHE A 28 2.21 -7.49 -6.07
N CYS A 29 1.83 -6.23 -6.18
CA CYS A 29 0.87 -5.62 -5.28
C CYS A 29 -0.57 -6.15 -5.43
N GLY A 30 -0.91 -6.78 -6.56
CA GLY A 30 -2.26 -7.26 -6.85
C GLY A 30 -3.30 -6.18 -6.59
N ARG A 31 -4.27 -6.45 -5.69
CA ARG A 31 -5.30 -5.47 -5.32
C ARG A 31 -4.81 -4.30 -4.45
N GLY A 32 -3.53 -4.23 -4.09
CA GLY A 32 -2.94 -3.13 -3.32
C GLY A 32 -3.09 -3.22 -1.79
N THR A 33 -3.15 -4.43 -1.21
CA THR A 33 -3.28 -4.61 0.25
C THR A 33 -2.10 -3.98 1.01
N VAL A 34 -0.87 -4.18 0.53
CA VAL A 34 0.34 -3.60 1.15
C VAL A 34 0.27 -2.07 1.13
N GLY A 35 -0.09 -1.46 -0.01
CA GLY A 35 -0.28 -0.01 -0.10
C GLY A 35 -1.36 0.53 0.81
N LYS A 36 -2.46 -0.21 1.02
CA LYS A 36 -3.54 0.18 1.92
C LYS A 36 -3.05 0.28 3.36
N VAL A 37 -2.31 -0.74 3.81
CA VAL A 37 -1.75 -0.78 5.17
C VAL A 37 -0.62 0.24 5.33
N ALA A 38 0.27 0.36 4.35
CA ALA A 38 1.34 1.37 4.35
C ALA A 38 0.77 2.78 4.53
N LYS A 39 -0.29 3.13 3.77
CA LYS A 39 -1.01 4.41 3.92
C LYS A 39 -1.61 4.58 5.31
N GLN A 40 -2.17 3.53 5.91
CA GLN A 40 -2.75 3.59 7.27
C GLN A 40 -1.69 3.79 8.35
N LEU A 41 -0.48 3.28 8.13
CA LEU A 41 0.67 3.45 9.02
C LEU A 41 1.43 4.77 8.78
N GLY A 42 0.99 5.61 7.84
CA GLY A 42 1.67 6.86 7.49
C GLY A 42 2.99 6.66 6.75
N LEU A 43 3.20 5.49 6.13
CA LEU A 43 4.39 5.18 5.34
C LEU A 43 4.21 5.59 3.88
N HIS A 44 5.32 5.91 3.22
CA HIS A 44 5.39 5.97 1.77
C HIS A 44 5.36 4.55 1.16
N TYR A 45 4.96 4.44 -0.10
CA TYR A 45 4.93 3.15 -0.80
C TYR A 45 5.12 3.29 -2.31
N ILE A 46 5.74 2.27 -2.90
CA ILE A 46 5.88 2.06 -4.34
C ILE A 46 5.36 0.65 -4.64
N LEU A 47 4.41 0.55 -5.54
CA LEU A 47 3.71 -0.70 -5.86
C LEU A 47 3.81 -0.98 -7.34
N PHE A 48 4.10 -2.24 -7.70
CA PHE A 48 4.06 -2.71 -9.08
C PHE A 48 3.16 -3.93 -9.20
N ASP A 49 2.52 -4.06 -10.36
CA ASP A 49 1.92 -5.30 -10.82
C ASP A 49 2.06 -5.38 -12.34
N ALA A 50 2.25 -6.57 -12.88
CA ALA A 50 2.37 -6.77 -14.31
C ALA A 50 1.02 -6.57 -15.03
N LYS A 51 -0.10 -6.76 -14.33
CA LYS A 51 -1.45 -6.56 -14.88
C LYS A 51 -1.91 -5.12 -14.68
N PRO A 52 -2.13 -4.34 -15.74
CA PRO A 52 -2.61 -2.95 -15.62
C PRO A 52 -3.92 -2.83 -14.82
N GLU A 53 -4.79 -3.83 -14.90
CA GLU A 53 -6.05 -3.88 -14.18
C GLU A 53 -5.83 -3.93 -12.67
N TYR A 54 -4.79 -4.62 -12.20
CA TYR A 54 -4.45 -4.68 -10.79
C TYR A 54 -3.86 -3.37 -10.29
N CYS A 55 -3.09 -2.65 -11.11
CA CYS A 55 -2.65 -1.30 -10.79
C CYS A 55 -3.82 -0.32 -10.59
N GLU A 56 -4.86 -0.38 -11.43
CA GLU A 56 -6.07 0.44 -11.24
C GLU A 56 -6.88 -0.01 -10.01
N LEU A 57 -7.02 -1.33 -9.82
CA LEU A 57 -7.70 -1.88 -8.66
C LEU A 57 -7.04 -1.42 -7.34
N ALA A 58 -5.71 -1.49 -7.27
CA ALA A 58 -4.91 -1.00 -6.16
C ALA A 58 -5.13 0.50 -5.91
N ARG A 59 -5.13 1.32 -6.97
CA ARG A 59 -5.39 2.76 -6.89
C ARG A 59 -6.77 3.06 -6.28
N LEU A 60 -7.82 2.38 -6.73
CA LEU A 60 -9.19 2.54 -6.21
C LEU A 60 -9.29 2.09 -4.74
N TYR A 61 -8.69 0.95 -4.41
CA TYR A 61 -8.72 0.37 -3.06
C TYR A 61 -7.98 1.24 -2.02
N ILE A 62 -6.77 1.68 -2.35
CA ILE A 62 -5.94 2.58 -1.52
C ILE A 62 -6.59 3.97 -1.41
N GLY A 63 -7.19 4.45 -2.50
CA GLY A 63 -7.95 5.70 -2.55
C GLY A 63 -9.28 5.67 -1.78
N GLY A 64 -9.77 4.49 -1.39
CA GLY A 64 -11.04 4.36 -0.66
C GLY A 64 -12.29 4.63 -1.50
N GLN A 65 -12.19 4.53 -2.83
CA GLN A 65 -13.29 4.82 -3.76
C GLN A 65 -14.25 3.62 -3.88
N LYS A 66 -14.96 3.28 -2.79
CA LYS A 66 -15.75 2.04 -2.65
C LYS A 66 -16.70 1.75 -3.84
N HIS A 67 -17.47 2.73 -4.29
CA HIS A 67 -18.43 2.55 -5.39
C HIS A 67 -17.74 2.19 -6.71
N LYS A 68 -16.67 2.91 -7.06
CA LYS A 68 -15.88 2.64 -8.27
C LYS A 68 -15.13 1.32 -8.17
N LEU A 69 -14.59 1.00 -6.99
CA LEU A 69 -13.91 -0.26 -6.72
C LEU A 69 -14.82 -1.47 -7.00
N ILE A 70 -16.03 -1.47 -6.42
CA ILE A 70 -16.99 -2.57 -6.58
C ILE A 70 -17.35 -2.75 -8.06
N LYS A 71 -17.72 -1.67 -8.75
CA LYS A 71 -18.03 -1.71 -10.18
C LYS A 71 -16.87 -2.21 -11.03
N TYR A 72 -15.64 -1.80 -10.70
CA TYR A 72 -14.46 -2.21 -11.44
C TYR A 72 -14.15 -3.70 -11.23
N GLN A 73 -14.28 -4.21 -10.00
CA GLN A 73 -14.13 -5.64 -9.71
C GLN A 73 -15.16 -6.50 -10.45
N GLN A 74 -16.45 -6.12 -10.42
CA GLN A 74 -17.50 -6.84 -11.14
C GLN A 74 -17.21 -6.91 -12.64
N LYS A 75 -16.73 -5.80 -13.23
CA LYS A 75 -16.31 -5.74 -14.63
C LYS A 75 -15.15 -6.70 -14.92
N LEU A 76 -14.14 -6.77 -14.06
CA LEU A 76 -13.01 -7.70 -14.23
C LEU A 76 -13.43 -9.17 -14.10
N GLU A 77 -14.41 -9.45 -13.25
CA GLU A 77 -14.96 -10.79 -13.01
C GLU A 77 -15.96 -11.23 -14.09
N GLY A 78 -16.26 -10.37 -15.07
CA GLY A 78 -17.21 -10.67 -16.15
C GLY A 78 -18.66 -10.76 -15.67
N ILE A 79 -18.97 -10.19 -14.50
CA ILE A 79 -20.33 -10.10 -13.99
C ILE A 79 -20.97 -8.90 -14.67
N GLU A 80 -21.90 -9.13 -15.61
CA GLU A 80 -22.70 -8.05 -16.20
C GLU A 80 -23.47 -7.33 -15.08
N THR A 81 -23.27 -6.01 -14.98
CA THR A 81 -23.92 -5.11 -14.00
C THR A 81 -25.12 -4.40 -14.60
#